data_AF-A0A2V9R322-F1
#
_entry.id   AF-A0A2V9R322-F1
#
_cell.length_a   1.000
_cell.length_b   1.000
_cell.length_c   1.000
_cell.angle_alpha   90.00
_cell.angle_beta   90.00
_cell.angle_gamma   90.00
#
_symmetry.space_group_name_H-M   'P 1'
#
loop_
_entity.id
_entity.type
_entity.pdbx_description
1 polymer ?
#
loop_
_entity_poly.entity_id
_entity_poly.type
_entity_poly.pdbx_seq_one_letter_code
_entity_poly.pdbx_strand_id
1 'polypeptide(L)' 'RFEQAYIAQLQDFAENVILGRPPSITCGDGLAALRVSLAATLSLKEARPVAVSSKEH' A
#
# COMPACT_ATOMS: atom_id res chain seq x y z
N ARG A 1 -5.06 -18.65 -3.93
CA ARG A 1 -3.88 -17.86 -4.36
C ARG A 1 -3.57 -16.68 -3.41
N PHE A 2 -4.55 -16.07 -2.74
CA PHE A 2 -4.32 -15.00 -1.75
C PHE A 2 -4.06 -15.49 -0.32
N GLU A 3 -4.54 -16.68 0.04
CA GLU A 3 -4.44 -17.25 1.38
C GLU A 3 -3.00 -17.32 1.90
N GLN A 4 -2.07 -17.88 1.12
CA GLN A 4 -0.67 -18.02 1.52
C GLN A 4 0.03 -16.67 1.72
N ALA A 5 -0.28 -15.69 0.87
CA ALA A 5 0.26 -14.33 1.01
C ALA A 5 -0.29 -13.62 2.26
N TYR A 6 -1.58 -13.81 2.55
CA TYR A 6 -2.20 -13.24 3.75
C TYR A 6 -1.64 -13.84 5.04
N ILE A 7 -1.44 -15.17 5.08
CA ILE A 7 -0.80 -15.85 6.22
C ILE A 7 0.62 -15.32 6.43
N ALA A 8 1.42 -15.25 5.37
CA ALA A 8 2.79 -14.73 5.44
C ALA A 8 2.84 -13.29 5.96
N GLN A 9 1.90 -12.43 5.52
CA GLN A 9 1.81 -11.05 5.97
C GLN A 9 1.49 -10.94 7.47
N LEU A 10 0.57 -11.77 7.97
CA LEU A 10 0.24 -11.80 9.41
C LEU A 10 1.41 -12.32 10.25
N GLN A 11 2.12 -13.34 9.77
CA GLN A 11 3.29 -13.89 10.44
C GLN A 11 4.42 -12.85 10.54
N ASP A 12 4.74 -12.16 9.44
CA ASP A 12 5.75 -11.10 9.41
C ASP A 12 5.39 -9.95 10.36
N PHE A 13 4.12 -9.53 10.37
CA PHE A 13 3.66 -8.50 11.30
C PHE A 13 3.84 -8.93 12.76
N ALA A 14 3.37 -10.13 13.12
CA ALA A 14 3.48 -10.64 14.48
C ALA A 14 4.93 -10.79 14.93
N GLU A 15 5.81 -11.32 14.08
CA GLU A 15 7.24 -11.47 14.37
C GLU A 15 7.91 -10.11 14.62
N ASN A 16 7.65 -9.12 13.76
CA ASN A 16 8.23 -7.79 13.91
C ASN A 16 7.75 -7.09 15.19
N VAL A 17 6.49 -7.28 15.58
CA VAL A 17 5.97 -6.79 16.87
C VAL A 17 6.67 -7.45 18.05
N ILE A 18 6.78 -8.79 18.06
CA ILE A 18 7.39 -9.56 19.15
C ILE A 18 8.87 -9.19 19.31
N LEU A 19 9.59 -9.00 18.20
CA LEU A 19 11.02 -8.69 18.19
C LEU A 19 11.32 -7.19 18.31
N GLY A 20 10.31 -6.32 18.40
CA GLY A 20 10.49 -4.86 18.47
C GLY A 20 11.12 -4.25 17.22
N ARG A 21 10.89 -4.87 16.06
CA ARG A 21 11.39 -4.41 14.76
C ARG A 21 10.37 -3.51 14.07
N PRO A 22 10.80 -2.62 13.16
CA PRO A 22 9.88 -1.90 12.29
C PRO A 22 9.04 -2.88 11.45
N PRO A 23 7.75 -2.61 11.23
CA PRO A 23 6.92 -3.45 10.36
C PRO A 23 7.36 -3.32 8.90
N SER A 24 7.36 -4.43 8.16
CA SER A 24 7.72 -4.46 6.73
C SER A 24 6.75 -3.68 5.84
N ILE A 25 5.49 -3.53 6.28
CA ILE A 25 4.44 -2.75 5.61
C ILE A 25 3.86 -1.76 6.61
N THR A 26 3.76 -0.51 6.22
CA THR A 26 3.32 0.62 7.04
C THR A 26 2.03 1.24 6.51
N CYS A 27 1.45 2.16 7.27
CA CYS A 27 0.35 3.01 6.78
C CYS A 27 0.77 3.88 5.59
N GLY A 28 2.05 4.23 5.46
CA GLY A 28 2.58 5.00 4.33
C GLY A 28 2.44 4.26 3.01
N ASP A 29 2.67 2.94 3.02
CA ASP A 29 2.49 2.08 1.85
C ASP A 29 1.01 2.04 1.42
N GLY A 30 0.10 1.97 2.40
CA GLY A 30 -1.34 2.05 2.16
C GLY A 30 -1.75 3.38 1.52
N LEU A 31 -1.23 4.50 2.03
CA LEU A 31 -1.50 5.82 1.46
C LEU A 31 -0.96 5.95 0.02
N ALA A 32 0.24 5.44 -0.24
CA ALA A 32 0.82 5.41 -1.58
C ALA A 32 -0.04 4.59 -2.55
N ALA A 33 -0.49 3.40 -2.15
CA ALA A 33 -1.37 2.56 -2.97
C ALA A 33 -2.72 3.25 -3.28
N LEU A 34 -3.30 3.96 -2.31
CA LEU A 34 -4.52 4.73 -2.51
C LEU A 34 -4.32 5.89 -3.50
N ARG A 35 -3.20 6.61 -3.40
CA ARG A 35 -2.85 7.70 -4.34
C ARG A 35 -2.72 7.18 -5.77
N VAL A 36 -2.07 6.04 -5.96
CA VAL A 36 -1.98 5.36 -7.28
C VAL A 36 -3.37 4.99 -7.78
N SER A 37 -4.21 4.39 -6.94
CA SER A 37 -5.56 3.98 -7.31
C SER A 37 -6.43 5.16 -7.74
N LEU A 38 -6.32 6.30 -7.06
CA LEU A 38 -7.01 7.54 -7.41
C LEU A 38 -6.54 8.09 -8.77
N ALA A 39 -5.23 8.15 -8.99
CA ALA A 39 -4.67 8.61 -10.26
C ALA A 39 -5.07 7.71 -11.44
N ALA A 40 -5.05 6.38 -11.25
CA ALA A 40 -5.50 5.43 -12.25
C ALA A 40 -7.01 5.59 -12.57
N THR A 41 -7.84 5.79 -11.54
CA THR A 41 -9.28 6.06 -11.71
C THR A 41 -9.52 7.35 -12.51
N LEU A 42 -8.75 8.39 -12.24
CA LEU A 42 -8.85 9.66 -12.96
C LEU A 42 -8.34 9.54 -14.40
N SER A 43 -7.23 8.83 -14.60
CA SER A 43 -6.67 8.55 -15.93
C SER A 43 -7.67 7.81 -16.82
N LEU A 44 -8.39 6.83 -16.28
CA LEU A 44 -9.45 6.13 -16.99
C LEU A 44 -10.59 7.07 -17.42
N LYS A 45 -11.01 7.98 -16.54
CA LYS A 45 -12.09 8.95 -16.82
C LYS A 45 -11.71 9.98 -17.86
N GLU A 46 -10.45 10.42 -17.87
CA GLU A 46 -9.97 11.49 -18.73
C GLU A 46 -9.27 10.99 -20.01
N ALA A 47 -9.15 9.67 -20.19
CA ALA A 47 -8.48 9.03 -21.32
C ALA A 47 -7.05 9.57 -21.57
N ARG A 48 -6.34 9.93 -20.49
CA ARG A 48 -4.97 10.45 -20.55
C ARG A 48 -4.16 10.03 -19.32
N PRO A 49 -2.83 10.00 -19.40
CA PRO A 49 -1.98 9.82 -18.22
C PRO A 49 -2.20 10.93 -17.18
N VAL A 50 -2.22 10.54 -15.90
CA VAL A 50 -2.37 11.44 -14.74
C VAL A 50 -1.24 11.15 -13.75
N ALA A 51 -0.59 12.20 -13.25
CA ALA A 51 0.46 12.07 -12.25
C ALA A 51 -0.10 11.62 -10.89
N VAL A 52 0.64 10.77 -10.18
CA VAL A 52 0.31 10.40 -8.80
C VAL A 52 0.64 11.57 -7.90
N SER A 53 -0.36 12.08 -7.17
CA SER A 53 -0.18 13.21 -6.25
C SER A 53 0.69 12.80 -5.05
N SER A 54 1.65 13.64 -4.68
CA SER A 54 2.51 13.45 -3.52
C SER A 54 1.99 14.12 -2.25
N LYS A 55 0.89 14.90 -2.29
CA LYS A 55 0.49 15.81 -1.20
C LYS A 55 0.56 15.16 0.19
N GLU A 56 1.58 15.53 0.96
CA GLU A 56 1.69 15.35 2.41
C GLU A 56 1.17 16.65 3.06
N HIS A 57 0.33 16.51 4.09
CA HIS A 57 -0.10 17.62 4.93
C HIS A 57 0.82 17.73 6.14
#